data_AF-A0A661LGM2-F1
#
_entry.id   AF-A0A661LGM2-F1
#
_cell.length_a   1.000
_cell.length_b   1.000
_cell.length_c   1.000
_cell.angle_alpha   90.00
_cell.angle_beta   90.00
_cell.angle_gamma   90.00
#
_symmetry.space_group_name_H-M   'P 1'
#
loop_
_entity.id
_entity.type
_entity.pdbx_description
1 polymer ?
#
loop_
_entity_poly.entity_id
_entity_poly.type
_entity_poly.pdbx_seq_one_letter_code
_entity_poly.pdbx_strand_id
1 'polypeptide(L)'
;MGTPLFVQRFSWSNLLSEKKLQQQRRAMQCRYHPDRAARHFCSTCHAPLCDECAEELKPGVYTCFQCAMVRQISEGGSKLSEKRSRAQGKKRAKKWGAFQYFLVVSSVLIIVMWGVILFGGQPAPASKVSLSKGGRVLLFMVDGAIKRYAHYEGNKYPDSLLDLIPKYLAFKETERTYLNQLLYKKDPVKGYKLSLRHYKKGEMNLVLTAKGIEYRVSIGGRPE
;
A
#
# COMPACT_ATOMS: atom_id res chain seq x y z
N MET A 1 67.15 -49.00 -36.58
CA MET A 1 67.55 -48.45 -35.26
C MET A 1 66.37 -47.62 -34.78
N GLY A 2 65.66 -47.83 -33.66
CA GLY A 2 65.84 -48.68 -32.49
C GLY A 2 65.34 -47.91 -31.25
N THR A 3 64.04 -48.06 -30.91
CA THR A 3 63.38 -47.85 -29.57
C THR A 3 63.44 -46.45 -28.88
N PRO A 4 62.74 -46.20 -27.75
CA PRO A 4 61.28 -46.27 -27.46
C PRO A 4 60.79 -45.00 -26.70
N LEU A 5 59.52 -44.92 -26.27
CA LEU A 5 58.99 -44.14 -25.10
C LEU A 5 57.44 -44.19 -25.20
N PHE A 6 56.74 -45.14 -24.57
CA PHE A 6 56.34 -45.22 -23.15
C PHE A 6 55.65 -43.96 -22.61
N VAL A 7 54.43 -44.17 -22.09
CA VAL A 7 53.58 -43.31 -21.22
C VAL A 7 52.92 -42.13 -21.94
N GLN A 8 51.61 -42.13 -22.20
CA GLN A 8 50.62 -41.73 -21.20
C GLN A 8 49.22 -42.26 -21.57
N ARG A 9 48.85 -43.43 -21.04
CA ARG A 9 47.47 -43.94 -21.04
C ARG A 9 46.73 -43.28 -19.86
N PHE A 10 46.50 -41.98 -19.94
CA PHE A 10 45.82 -41.20 -18.90
C PHE A 10 44.33 -41.55 -18.86
N SER A 11 43.99 -42.53 -18.02
CA SER A 11 43.06 -42.36 -16.89
C SER A 11 41.63 -41.82 -17.17
N TRP A 12 40.99 -42.13 -18.30
CA TRP A 12 39.55 -41.90 -18.48
C TRP A 12 38.67 -42.75 -17.54
N SER A 13 39.15 -43.93 -17.16
CA SER A 13 38.47 -44.82 -16.21
C SER A 13 38.36 -44.23 -14.81
N ASN A 14 39.39 -43.53 -14.32
CA ASN A 14 39.37 -42.94 -12.97
C ASN A 14 38.42 -41.74 -12.90
N LEU A 15 38.35 -40.89 -13.93
CA LEU A 15 37.44 -39.73 -13.96
C LEU A 15 35.96 -40.14 -13.96
N LEU A 16 35.62 -41.24 -14.64
CA LEU A 16 34.28 -41.84 -14.59
C LEU A 16 33.97 -42.47 -13.23
N SER A 17 34.97 -43.05 -12.56
CA SER A 17 34.86 -43.59 -11.22
C SER A 17 34.66 -42.49 -10.16
N GLU A 18 35.43 -41.40 -10.25
CA GLU A 18 35.32 -40.25 -9.35
C GLU A 18 33.97 -39.53 -9.50
N LYS A 19 33.47 -39.37 -10.72
CA LYS A 19 32.12 -38.82 -10.96
C LYS A 19 31.03 -39.74 -10.40
N LYS A 20 31.16 -41.06 -10.52
CA LYS A 20 30.22 -42.02 -9.89
C LYS A 20 30.27 -41.96 -8.37
N LEU A 21 31.45 -41.87 -7.78
CA LEU A 21 31.65 -41.73 -6.33
C LEU A 21 31.12 -40.39 -5.78
N GLN A 22 31.26 -39.29 -6.53
CA GLN A 22 30.66 -38.01 -6.18
C GLN A 22 29.13 -38.02 -6.32
N GLN A 23 28.60 -38.68 -7.36
CA GLN A 23 27.16 -38.86 -7.56
C GLN A 23 26.54 -39.71 -6.44
N GLN A 24 27.22 -40.79 -6.02
CA GLN A 24 26.79 -41.63 -4.91
C GLN A 24 26.88 -40.89 -3.56
N ARG A 25 27.91 -40.08 -3.32
CA ARG A 25 28.02 -39.26 -2.09
C ARG A 25 26.92 -38.21 -1.97
N ARG A 26 26.52 -37.58 -3.08
CA ARG A 26 25.39 -36.63 -3.11
C ARG A 26 24.03 -37.29 -2.87
N ALA A 27 23.89 -38.59 -3.16
CA ALA A 27 22.66 -39.34 -2.90
C ALA A 27 22.45 -39.68 -1.41
N MET A 28 23.51 -39.63 -0.59
CA MET A 28 23.47 -39.88 0.85
C MET A 28 23.41 -38.60 1.70
N GLN A 29 23.34 -37.43 1.07
CA GLN A 29 23.30 -36.14 1.75
C GLN A 29 21.92 -35.52 1.65
N CYS A 30 21.53 -34.77 2.69
CA CYS A 30 20.27 -34.04 2.67
C CYS A 30 20.29 -32.99 1.56
N ARG A 31 19.20 -32.93 0.78
CA ARG A 31 19.07 -31.96 -0.31
C ARG A 31 19.16 -30.49 0.17
N TYR A 32 18.71 -30.22 1.38
CA TYR A 32 18.68 -28.87 1.95
C TYR A 32 19.92 -28.53 2.78
N HIS A 33 20.69 -29.56 3.19
CA HIS A 33 21.89 -29.41 4.00
C HIS A 33 22.98 -30.35 3.45
N PRO A 34 23.92 -29.85 2.63
CA PRO A 34 24.98 -30.67 2.04
C PRO A 34 25.93 -31.27 3.09
N ASP A 35 25.97 -30.68 4.28
CA ASP A 35 26.85 -31.11 5.38
C ASP A 35 26.24 -32.24 6.23
N ARG A 36 24.99 -32.66 5.98
CA ARG A 36 24.29 -33.67 6.79
C ARG A 36 23.91 -34.90 5.98
N ALA A 37 24.05 -36.07 6.59
CA ALA A 37 23.61 -37.34 6.00
C ALA A 37 22.07 -37.44 5.97
N ALA A 38 21.53 -37.99 4.89
CA ALA A 38 20.11 -38.26 4.75
C ALA A 38 19.75 -39.59 5.41
N ARG A 39 18.63 -39.60 6.15
CA ARG A 39 18.08 -40.78 6.85
C ARG A 39 16.73 -41.20 6.29
N HIS A 40 15.98 -40.27 5.70
CA HIS A 40 14.65 -40.51 5.18
C HIS A 40 14.53 -40.07 3.71
N PHE A 41 13.63 -40.69 2.97
CA PHE A 41 13.30 -40.30 1.60
C PHE A 41 11.88 -39.76 1.53
N CYS A 42 11.69 -38.66 0.80
CA CYS A 42 10.34 -38.15 0.58
C CYS A 42 9.52 -39.12 -0.28
N SER A 43 8.35 -39.53 0.21
CA SER A 43 7.43 -40.40 -0.54
C SER A 43 6.88 -39.80 -1.86
N THR A 44 7.01 -38.49 -2.07
CA THR A 44 6.48 -37.80 -3.26
C THR A 44 7.58 -37.44 -4.26
N CYS A 45 8.67 -36.82 -3.81
CA CYS A 45 9.76 -36.36 -4.68
C CYS A 45 11.02 -37.23 -4.61
N HIS A 46 11.03 -38.27 -3.75
CA HIS A 46 12.16 -39.17 -3.52
C HIS A 46 13.48 -38.46 -3.16
N ALA A 47 13.38 -37.22 -2.68
CA ALA A 47 14.55 -36.47 -2.25
C ALA A 47 15.08 -37.05 -0.93
N PRO A 48 16.42 -37.16 -0.78
CA PRO A 48 17.06 -37.53 0.48
C PRO A 48 16.95 -36.37 1.49
N LEU A 49 16.49 -36.69 2.70
CA LEU A 49 16.19 -35.76 3.79
C LEU A 49 16.86 -36.22 5.09
N CYS A 50 17.31 -35.27 5.90
CA CYS A 50 17.67 -35.52 7.30
C CYS A 50 16.42 -35.50 8.19
N ASP A 51 16.56 -35.94 9.45
CA ASP A 51 15.46 -36.02 10.43
C ASP A 51 14.75 -34.67 10.64
N GLU A 52 15.48 -33.55 10.57
CA GLU A 52 14.89 -32.21 10.71
C GLU A 52 14.08 -31.77 9.49
N CYS A 53 14.40 -32.26 8.29
CA CYS A 53 13.70 -31.90 7.06
C CYS A 53 12.55 -32.87 6.71
N ALA A 54 12.44 -33.99 7.43
CA ALA A 54 11.46 -35.02 7.21
C ALA A 54 10.26 -34.80 8.14
N GLU A 55 9.10 -34.50 7.57
CA GLU A 55 7.84 -34.40 8.31
C GLU A 55 7.07 -35.72 8.20
N GLU A 56 6.68 -36.29 9.36
CA GLU A 56 5.95 -37.54 9.45
C GLU A 56 4.44 -37.28 9.36
N LEU A 57 3.82 -37.64 8.23
CA LEU A 57 2.36 -37.48 8.06
C LEU A 57 1.57 -38.66 8.66
N LYS A 58 2.17 -39.84 8.68
CA LYS A 58 1.62 -41.12 9.16
C LYS A 58 2.79 -41.97 9.63
N PRO A 59 2.60 -42.93 10.56
CA PRO A 59 3.67 -43.80 11.02
C PRO A 59 4.41 -44.43 9.84
N GLY A 60 5.69 -44.06 9.66
CA GLY A 60 6.57 -44.56 8.60
C GLY A 60 6.49 -43.90 7.22
N VAL A 61 5.73 -42.80 7.06
CA VAL A 61 5.67 -42.03 5.79
C VAL A 61 6.21 -40.62 5.98
N TYR A 62 7.41 -40.39 5.45
CA TYR A 62 8.11 -39.11 5.51
C TYR A 62 7.92 -38.30 4.22
N THR A 63 7.77 -36.98 4.37
CA THR A 63 7.74 -36.04 3.24
C THR A 63 8.62 -34.82 3.48
N CYS A 64 9.09 -34.16 2.42
CA CYS A 64 9.74 -32.87 2.56
C CYS A 64 8.70 -31.76 2.75
N PHE A 65 9.13 -30.65 3.37
CA PHE A 65 8.28 -29.48 3.63
C PHE A 65 7.54 -28.96 2.38
N GLN A 66 8.20 -28.94 1.22
CA GLN A 66 7.58 -28.49 -0.04
C GLN A 66 6.42 -29.41 -0.48
N CYS A 67 6.59 -30.72 -0.36
CA CYS A 67 5.54 -31.68 -0.72
C CYS A 67 4.41 -31.71 0.33
N ALA A 68 4.74 -31.53 1.61
CA ALA A 68 3.75 -31.41 2.69
C ALA A 68 2.84 -30.18 2.47
N MET A 69 3.44 -29.03 2.15
CA MET A 69 2.70 -27.79 1.87
C MET A 69 1.76 -27.91 0.66
N VAL A 70 2.23 -28.50 -0.46
CA VAL A 70 1.39 -28.70 -1.66
C VAL A 70 0.20 -29.61 -1.36
N ARG A 71 0.40 -30.65 -0.54
CA ARG A 71 -0.70 -31.53 -0.12
C ARG A 71 -1.73 -30.80 0.74
N GLN A 72 -1.32 -29.96 1.69
CA GLN A 72 -2.26 -29.19 2.51
C GLN A 72 -3.17 -28.28 1.67
N ILE A 73 -2.61 -27.63 0.65
CA ILE A 73 -3.38 -26.78 -0.29
C ILE A 73 -4.32 -27.63 -1.14
N SER A 74 -3.85 -28.77 -1.65
CA SER A 74 -4.67 -29.69 -2.45
C SER A 74 -5.82 -30.30 -1.66
N GLU A 75 -5.59 -30.68 -0.39
CA GLU A 75 -6.62 -31.20 0.51
C GLU A 75 -7.62 -30.12 0.95
N GLY A 76 -7.16 -28.88 1.13
CA GLY A 76 -8.03 -27.73 1.38
C GLY A 76 -8.96 -27.42 0.21
N GLY A 77 -8.43 -27.49 -1.02
CA GLY A 77 -9.20 -27.29 -2.26
C GLY A 77 -10.19 -28.43 -2.55
N SER A 78 -9.80 -29.69 -2.32
CA SER A 78 -10.67 -30.85 -2.57
C SER A 78 -11.81 -30.94 -1.55
N LYS A 79 -11.60 -30.57 -0.28
CA LYS A 79 -12.68 -30.49 0.73
C LYS A 79 -13.77 -29.47 0.38
N LEU A 80 -13.42 -28.37 -0.30
CA LEU A 80 -14.39 -27.39 -0.79
C LEU A 80 -15.14 -27.88 -2.04
N SER A 81 -14.44 -28.55 -2.96
CA SER A 81 -15.04 -29.13 -4.18
C SER A 81 -15.99 -30.28 -3.84
N GLU A 82 -15.60 -31.17 -2.92
CA GLU A 82 -16.42 -32.32 -2.54
C GLU A 82 -17.66 -31.91 -1.71
N LYS A 83 -17.58 -30.84 -0.92
CA LYS A 83 -18.78 -30.25 -0.29
C LYS A 83 -19.73 -29.64 -1.31
N ARG A 84 -19.22 -29.10 -2.42
CA ARG A 84 -20.03 -28.49 -3.49
C ARG A 84 -20.75 -29.52 -4.34
N SER A 85 -20.10 -30.65 -4.67
CA SER A 85 -20.73 -31.75 -5.42
C SER A 85 -21.77 -32.50 -4.59
N ARG A 86 -21.55 -32.72 -3.29
CA ARG A 86 -22.56 -33.32 -2.38
C ARG A 86 -23.74 -32.39 -2.08
N ALA A 87 -23.59 -31.07 -2.23
CA ALA A 87 -24.67 -30.08 -2.07
C ALA A 87 -25.60 -29.98 -3.29
N GLN A 88 -25.14 -30.32 -4.49
CA GLN A 88 -25.98 -30.31 -5.70
C GLN A 88 -26.87 -31.56 -5.82
N GLY A 89 -26.49 -32.70 -5.24
CA GLY A 89 -27.27 -33.95 -5.30
C GLY A 89 -28.40 -34.11 -4.28
N LYS A 90 -28.54 -33.20 -3.30
CA LYS A 90 -29.61 -33.26 -2.30
C LYS A 90 -30.37 -31.94 -2.24
N LYS A 91 -31.26 -31.73 -3.22
CA LYS A 91 -32.41 -30.81 -3.10
C LYS A 91 -33.41 -31.37 -2.07
N ARG A 92 -33.01 -31.49 -0.80
CA ARG A 92 -33.98 -31.53 0.29
C ARG A 92 -34.32 -30.08 0.59
N ALA A 93 -35.60 -29.74 0.49
CA ALA A 93 -36.14 -28.44 0.87
C ALA A 93 -35.53 -28.01 2.21
N LYS A 94 -34.53 -27.13 2.12
CA LYS A 94 -33.78 -26.67 3.28
C LYS A 94 -34.76 -25.79 4.04
N LYS A 95 -35.26 -26.28 5.18
CA LYS A 95 -36.10 -25.48 6.07
C LYS A 95 -35.35 -24.16 6.31
N TRP A 96 -35.88 -23.06 5.78
CA TRP A 96 -35.28 -21.74 5.90
C TRP A 96 -35.24 -21.40 7.39
N GLY A 97 -34.05 -21.41 7.98
CA GLY A 97 -33.87 -21.02 9.37
C GLY A 97 -34.00 -19.51 9.53
N ALA A 98 -34.34 -19.05 10.73
CA ALA A 98 -34.43 -17.63 11.08
C ALA A 98 -33.18 -16.82 10.67
N PHE A 99 -32.00 -17.47 10.67
CA PHE A 99 -30.74 -16.86 10.23
C PHE A 99 -30.73 -16.49 8.73
N GLN A 100 -31.39 -17.27 7.87
CA GLN A 100 -31.50 -16.92 6.44
C GLN A 100 -32.42 -15.72 6.23
N TYR A 101 -33.52 -15.63 7.00
CA TYR A 101 -34.35 -14.43 7.01
C TYR A 101 -33.58 -13.21 7.48
N PHE A 102 -32.79 -13.32 8.54
CA PHE A 102 -31.94 -12.23 9.03
C PHE A 102 -30.94 -11.77 7.95
N LEU A 103 -30.30 -12.69 7.25
CA LEU A 103 -29.37 -12.36 6.16
C LEU A 103 -30.05 -11.68 4.96
N VAL A 104 -31.23 -12.16 4.56
CA VAL A 104 -31.99 -11.56 3.46
C VAL A 104 -32.45 -10.15 3.84
N VAL A 105 -32.99 -9.97 5.04
CA VAL A 105 -33.44 -8.65 5.53
C VAL A 105 -32.26 -7.68 5.64
N SER A 106 -31.14 -8.11 6.21
CA SER A 106 -29.92 -7.29 6.30
C SER A 106 -29.41 -6.88 4.91
N SER A 107 -29.39 -7.81 3.95
CA SER A 107 -29.01 -7.52 2.57
C SER A 107 -29.94 -6.49 1.92
N VAL A 108 -31.25 -6.61 2.12
CA VAL A 108 -32.23 -5.65 1.57
C VAL A 108 -32.02 -4.27 2.17
N LEU A 109 -31.81 -4.17 3.49
CA LEU A 109 -31.54 -2.88 4.16
C LEU A 109 -30.28 -2.19 3.64
N ILE A 110 -29.21 -2.95 3.39
CA ILE A 110 -27.97 -2.41 2.80
C ILE A 110 -28.27 -1.87 1.40
N ILE A 111 -28.95 -2.63 0.53
CA ILE A 111 -29.29 -2.16 -0.83
C ILE A 111 -30.13 -0.90 -0.80
N VAL A 112 -31.12 -0.80 0.10
CA VAL A 112 -31.94 0.40 0.27
C VAL A 112 -31.09 1.58 0.72
N MET A 113 -30.19 1.40 1.69
CA MET A 113 -29.29 2.46 2.16
C MET A 113 -28.39 2.96 1.03
N TRP A 114 -27.77 2.07 0.26
CA TRP A 114 -26.96 2.42 -0.91
C TRP A 114 -27.81 3.08 -2.00
N GLY A 115 -29.05 2.63 -2.20
CA GLY A 115 -30.02 3.25 -3.08
C GLY A 115 -30.32 4.68 -2.68
N VAL A 116 -30.54 4.94 -1.39
CA VAL A 116 -30.72 6.31 -0.85
C VAL A 116 -29.46 7.16 -1.03
N ILE A 117 -28.26 6.59 -0.90
CA ILE A 117 -27.01 7.33 -1.15
C ILE A 117 -26.87 7.69 -2.64
N LEU A 118 -27.24 6.79 -3.55
CA LEU A 118 -27.14 7.00 -5.00
C LEU A 118 -28.26 7.90 -5.55
N PHE A 119 -29.50 7.73 -5.10
CA PHE A 119 -30.67 8.51 -5.54
C PHE A 119 -30.87 9.78 -4.73
N GLY A 120 -30.37 9.83 -3.50
CA GLY A 120 -30.44 10.99 -2.61
C GLY A 120 -29.61 12.18 -3.07
N GLY A 121 -28.93 12.06 -4.23
CA GLY A 121 -28.63 13.19 -5.10
C GLY A 121 -28.10 14.40 -4.35
N GLN A 122 -27.17 14.22 -3.42
CA GLN A 122 -26.34 15.35 -3.06
C GLN A 122 -25.53 15.65 -4.32
N PRO A 123 -25.72 16.82 -4.95
CA PRO A 123 -24.93 17.17 -6.11
C PRO A 123 -23.47 16.98 -5.70
N ALA A 124 -22.74 16.17 -6.47
CA ALA A 124 -21.34 15.90 -6.22
C ALA A 124 -20.69 17.22 -5.82
N PRO A 125 -20.06 17.33 -4.63
CA PRO A 125 -19.56 18.59 -4.12
C PRO A 125 -18.70 19.14 -5.23
N ALA A 126 -19.15 20.26 -5.82
CA ALA A 126 -18.56 20.78 -7.04
C ALA A 126 -17.05 20.84 -6.80
N SER A 127 -16.31 20.00 -7.50
CA SER A 127 -14.85 19.88 -7.44
C SER A 127 -14.17 21.08 -8.09
N LYS A 128 -14.78 22.25 -7.89
CA LYS A 128 -14.32 23.57 -8.25
C LYS A 128 -14.56 24.37 -6.99
N VAL A 129 -13.63 24.24 -6.03
CA VAL A 129 -13.50 25.15 -4.90
C VAL A 129 -13.56 26.56 -5.51
N SER A 130 -14.69 27.24 -5.34
CA SER A 130 -14.92 28.53 -5.96
C SER A 130 -14.11 29.56 -5.19
N LEU A 131 -12.83 29.69 -5.55
CA LEU A 131 -11.88 30.67 -4.98
C LEU A 131 -12.45 32.09 -5.02
N SER A 132 -13.33 32.38 -5.99
CA SER A 132 -14.05 33.64 -6.15
C SER A 132 -15.14 33.91 -5.07
N LYS A 133 -15.77 32.87 -4.51
CA LYS A 133 -16.78 33.00 -3.43
C LYS A 133 -16.22 32.69 -2.04
N GLY A 134 -15.14 31.92 -1.97
CA GLY A 134 -14.52 31.46 -0.73
C GLY A 134 -13.17 32.14 -0.45
N GLY A 135 -13.14 33.46 -0.23
CA GLY A 135 -11.90 34.19 0.07
C GLY A 135 -11.10 33.60 1.25
N ARG A 136 -11.78 32.98 2.23
CA ARG A 136 -11.13 32.25 3.33
C ARG A 136 -10.39 30.99 2.86
N VAL A 137 -10.92 30.28 1.87
CA VAL A 137 -10.25 29.09 1.31
C VAL A 137 -8.99 29.49 0.57
N LEU A 138 -9.05 30.59 -0.20
CA LEU A 138 -7.87 31.18 -0.83
C LEU A 138 -6.82 31.60 0.22
N LEU A 139 -7.27 32.24 1.32
CA LEU A 139 -6.40 32.65 2.43
C LEU A 139 -5.65 31.46 3.05
N PHE A 140 -6.34 30.37 3.38
CA PHE A 140 -5.70 29.16 3.93
C PHE A 140 -4.83 28.41 2.92
N MET A 141 -5.22 28.39 1.65
CA MET A 141 -4.44 27.74 0.60
C MET A 141 -3.10 28.44 0.38
N VAL A 142 -3.11 29.78 0.37
CA VAL A 142 -1.89 30.59 0.23
C VAL A 142 -1.03 30.50 1.49
N ASP A 143 -1.61 30.49 2.69
CA ASP A 143 -0.90 30.25 3.96
C ASP A 143 -0.14 28.91 3.95
N GLY A 144 -0.79 27.83 3.51
CA GLY A 144 -0.16 26.52 3.37
C GLY A 144 0.97 26.50 2.33
N ALA A 145 0.91 27.34 1.31
CA ALA A 145 1.98 27.47 0.33
C ALA A 145 3.17 28.27 0.87
N ILE A 146 2.93 29.35 1.63
CA ILE A 146 3.99 30.13 2.30
C ILE A 146 4.73 29.25 3.32
N LYS A 147 4.01 28.43 4.09
CA LYS A 147 4.64 27.47 5.03
C LYS A 147 5.52 26.44 4.31
N ARG A 148 5.06 25.91 3.17
CA ARG A 148 5.87 25.01 2.33
C ARG A 148 7.11 25.71 1.79
N TYR A 149 6.96 26.93 1.26
CA TYR A 149 8.09 27.74 0.82
C TYR A 149 9.12 27.93 1.94
N ALA A 150 8.68 28.35 3.13
CA ALA A 150 9.55 28.54 4.27
C ALA A 150 10.27 27.25 4.69
N HIS A 151 9.59 26.10 4.65
CA HIS A 151 10.20 24.81 4.94
C HIS A 151 11.32 24.44 3.96
N TYR A 152 11.13 24.68 2.66
CA TYR A 152 12.09 24.28 1.64
C TYR A 152 13.21 25.31 1.37
N GLU A 153 12.98 26.59 1.69
CA GLU A 153 13.95 27.68 1.45
C GLU A 153 14.65 28.17 2.73
N GLY A 154 14.71 27.32 3.76
CA GLY A 154 15.50 27.56 4.96
C GLY A 154 14.91 28.61 5.90
N ASN A 155 13.61 28.51 6.18
CA ASN A 155 12.83 29.43 7.02
C ASN A 155 12.77 30.88 6.52
N LYS A 156 12.99 31.08 5.21
CA LYS A 156 12.81 32.37 4.55
C LYS A 156 11.37 32.51 4.06
N TYR A 157 10.85 33.73 4.07
CA TYR A 157 9.53 34.05 3.54
C TYR A 157 9.66 34.81 2.22
N PRO A 158 8.75 34.56 1.26
CA PRO A 158 8.81 35.15 -0.07
C PRO A 158 8.56 36.66 0.01
N ASP A 159 9.17 37.44 -0.89
CA ASP A 159 8.99 38.89 -0.90
C ASP A 159 7.65 39.26 -1.53
N SER A 160 7.20 38.47 -2.51
CA SER A 160 5.89 38.60 -3.15
C SER A 160 5.11 37.29 -3.19
N LEU A 161 3.78 37.36 -3.14
CA LEU A 161 2.92 36.18 -3.31
C LEU A 161 3.06 35.52 -4.70
N LEU A 162 3.58 36.26 -5.67
CA LEU A 162 3.88 35.76 -7.02
C LEU A 162 5.06 34.79 -7.03
N ASP A 163 5.99 34.90 -6.08
CA ASP A 163 7.18 34.04 -5.99
C ASP A 163 6.82 32.59 -5.63
N LEU A 164 5.61 32.36 -5.12
CA LEU A 164 5.09 31.02 -4.86
C LEU A 164 4.59 30.31 -6.13
N ILE A 165 4.36 31.04 -7.23
CA ILE A 165 3.90 30.48 -8.51
C ILE A 165 5.11 30.23 -9.40
N PRO A 166 5.18 29.09 -10.12
CA PRO A 166 4.23 27.96 -10.11
C PRO A 166 4.59 26.88 -9.08
N LYS A 167 5.76 26.99 -8.43
CA LYS A 167 6.39 25.89 -7.68
C LYS A 167 5.59 25.42 -6.45
N TYR A 168 4.94 26.33 -5.74
CA TYR A 168 4.19 26.05 -4.51
C TYR A 168 2.68 26.31 -4.64
N LEU A 169 2.29 27.12 -5.63
CA LEU A 169 0.92 27.45 -5.96
C LEU A 169 0.69 27.22 -7.47
N ALA A 170 -0.10 26.22 -7.82
CA ALA A 170 -0.40 25.84 -9.21
C ALA A 170 -1.50 26.73 -9.82
N PHE A 171 -1.28 28.05 -9.88
CA PHE A 171 -2.21 28.98 -10.52
C PHE A 171 -1.90 29.20 -11.99
N LYS A 172 -2.96 29.24 -12.79
CA LYS A 172 -2.90 29.71 -14.18
C LYS A 172 -2.76 31.23 -14.22
N GLU A 173 -2.33 31.80 -15.35
CA GLU A 173 -2.12 33.25 -15.48
C GLU A 173 -3.38 34.07 -15.17
N THR A 174 -4.55 33.56 -15.54
CA THR A 174 -5.86 34.17 -15.24
C THR A 174 -6.24 34.15 -13.76
N GLU A 175 -5.63 33.27 -12.97
CA GLU A 175 -5.90 33.07 -11.55
C GLU A 175 -4.96 33.90 -10.66
N ARG A 176 -3.88 34.46 -11.22
CA ARG A 176 -2.96 35.36 -10.51
C ARG A 176 -3.69 36.57 -9.92
N THR A 177 -4.74 37.05 -10.60
CA THR A 177 -5.57 38.17 -10.16
C THR A 177 -6.28 37.91 -8.83
N TYR A 178 -6.51 36.64 -8.45
CA TYR A 178 -7.09 36.30 -7.15
C TYR A 178 -6.16 36.64 -5.98
N LEU A 179 -4.84 36.64 -6.19
CA LEU A 179 -3.88 37.04 -5.15
C LEU A 179 -4.02 38.51 -4.74
N ASN A 180 -4.55 39.37 -5.63
CA ASN A 180 -4.82 40.77 -5.31
C ASN A 180 -5.95 40.96 -4.28
N GLN A 181 -6.73 39.90 -4.02
CA GLN A 181 -7.72 39.87 -2.94
C GLN A 181 -7.09 39.69 -1.57
N LEU A 182 -5.79 39.38 -1.49
CA LEU A 182 -5.03 39.19 -0.27
C LEU A 182 -4.08 40.36 -0.02
N LEU A 183 -3.91 40.70 1.26
CA LEU A 183 -2.89 41.62 1.74
C LEU A 183 -1.79 40.79 2.40
N TYR A 184 -0.62 40.81 1.78
CA TYR A 184 0.59 40.17 2.30
C TYR A 184 1.59 41.24 2.75
N LYS A 185 2.12 41.08 3.95
CA LYS A 185 3.27 41.85 4.46
C LYS A 185 4.26 40.93 5.14
N LYS A 186 5.54 41.07 4.80
CA LYS A 186 6.65 40.34 5.42
C LYS A 186 7.00 41.01 6.77
N ASP A 187 6.68 40.28 7.84
CA ASP A 187 6.96 40.54 9.25
C ASP A 187 8.33 40.04 9.76
N PRO A 188 9.45 40.77 9.90
CA PRO A 188 10.69 40.16 10.42
C PRO A 188 10.56 39.58 11.84
N VAL A 189 9.61 40.06 12.64
CA VAL A 189 9.36 39.62 14.03
C VAL A 189 8.28 38.52 14.14
N LYS A 190 7.33 38.50 13.21
CA LYS A 190 6.16 37.58 13.19
C LYS A 190 6.16 36.60 12.00
N GLY A 191 7.17 36.65 11.15
CA GLY A 191 7.31 35.93 9.89
C GLY A 191 6.61 36.64 8.73
N TYR A 192 5.29 36.55 8.70
CA TYR A 192 4.45 37.24 7.72
C TYR A 192 3.07 37.54 8.30
N LYS A 193 2.36 38.47 7.67
CA LYS A 193 0.94 38.73 7.88
C LYS A 193 0.21 38.56 6.56
N LEU A 194 -0.77 37.68 6.54
CA LEU A 194 -1.65 37.46 5.42
C LEU A 194 -3.10 37.69 5.86
N SER A 195 -3.81 38.59 5.20
CA SER A 195 -5.22 38.88 5.46
C SER A 195 -6.01 39.14 4.16
N LEU A 196 -7.33 39.20 4.24
CA LEU A 196 -8.19 39.54 3.11
C LEU A 196 -8.27 41.06 2.93
N ARG A 197 -8.14 41.54 1.69
CA ARG A 197 -8.22 42.98 1.33
C ARG A 197 -9.63 43.54 1.53
N HIS A 198 -10.65 42.75 1.20
CA HIS A 198 -12.05 43.11 1.41
C HIS A 198 -12.72 42.06 2.30
N TYR A 199 -13.20 42.49 3.47
CA TYR A 199 -14.03 41.68 4.35
C TYR A 199 -15.46 42.23 4.32
N LYS A 200 -16.46 41.36 4.41
CA LYS A 200 -17.85 41.80 4.58
C LYS A 200 -18.00 42.44 5.96
N LYS A 201 -18.64 43.61 6.00
CA LYS A 201 -18.92 44.37 7.24
C LYS A 201 -19.67 43.46 8.22
N GLY A 202 -19.05 43.15 9.37
CA GLY A 202 -19.59 42.21 10.37
C GLY A 202 -18.87 40.86 10.45
N GLU A 203 -17.94 40.55 9.53
CA GLU A 203 -17.09 39.35 9.63
C GLU A 203 -15.76 39.64 10.35
N MET A 204 -15.29 38.70 11.17
CA MET A 204 -14.01 38.77 11.86
C MET A 204 -12.85 38.83 10.85
N ASN A 205 -11.93 39.78 11.02
CA ASN A 205 -10.74 39.87 10.19
C ASN A 205 -9.71 38.81 10.65
N LEU A 206 -9.49 37.80 9.80
CA LEU A 206 -8.54 36.72 10.02
C LEU A 206 -7.17 37.17 9.52
N VAL A 207 -6.21 37.32 10.44
CA VAL A 207 -4.82 37.59 10.10
C VAL A 207 -4.01 36.32 10.36
N LEU A 208 -3.55 35.69 9.28
CA LEU A 208 -2.67 34.53 9.37
C LEU A 208 -1.22 34.98 9.49
N THR A 209 -0.51 34.40 10.47
CA THR A 209 0.92 34.63 10.71
C THR A 209 1.66 33.31 10.79
N ALA A 210 3.00 33.35 10.69
CA ALA A 210 3.83 32.16 10.83
C ALA A 210 3.69 31.49 12.21
N LYS A 211 3.34 32.25 13.25
CA LYS A 211 3.14 31.76 14.62
C LYS A 211 1.71 31.28 14.90
N GLY A 212 0.75 31.57 14.02
CA GLY A 212 -0.65 31.17 14.20
C GLY A 212 -1.67 32.16 13.64
N ILE A 213 -2.93 31.95 13.99
CA ILE A 213 -4.07 32.76 13.54
C ILE A 213 -4.32 33.86 14.58
N GLU A 214 -4.22 35.13 14.19
CA GLU A 214 -4.65 36.27 14.99
C GLU A 214 -6.04 36.71 14.52
N TYR A 215 -7.02 36.68 15.43
CA TYR A 215 -8.36 37.21 15.18
C TYR A 215 -8.37 38.69 15.57
N ARG A 216 -8.61 39.58 14.61
CA ARG A 216 -8.92 40.98 14.92
C ARG A 216 -10.43 41.18 14.87
N VAL A 217 -11.01 41.43 16.03
CA VAL A 217 -12.39 41.93 16.13
C VAL A 217 -12.36 43.39 15.67
N SER A 218 -13.04 43.71 14.57
CA SER A 218 -13.30 45.12 14.24
C SER A 218 -14.36 45.62 15.22
N ILE A 219 -13.93 46.11 16.38
CA ILE A 219 -14.78 46.94 17.22
C ILE A 219 -15.04 48.20 16.38
N GLY A 220 -16.31 48.45 16.07
CA GLY A 220 -16.73 49.52 15.18
C GLY A 220 -16.19 50.88 15.63
N GLY A 221 -15.67 51.65 14.66
CA GLY A 221 -15.25 53.04 14.84
C GLY A 221 -15.71 53.89 13.67
N ARG A 222 -16.69 54.75 13.96
CA ARG A 222 -17.26 55.93 13.29
C ARG A 222 -16.67 56.39 11.94
N PRO A 223 -17.51 56.75 10.94
CA PRO A 223 -17.07 57.52 9.78
C PRO A 223 -16.81 58.98 10.19
N GLU A 224 -15.64 59.50 9.83
CA GLU A 224 -15.47 60.92 9.50
C GLU A 224 -15.52 61.07 7.98
#